data_AF-A0A9E2N576-F1
#
_entry.id   AF-A0A9E2N576-F1
#
_cell.length_a   1.000
_cell.length_b   1.000
_cell.length_c   1.000
_cell.angle_alpha   90.00
_cell.angle_beta   90.00
_cell.angle_gamma   90.00
#
_symmetry.space_group_name_H-M   'P 1'
#
loop_
_entity.id
_entity.type
_entity.pdbx_description
1 polymer ?
#
loop_
_entity_poly.entity_id
_entity_poly.type
_entity_poly.pdbx_seq_one_letter_code
_entity_poly.pdbx_strand_id
1 'polypeptide(L)'
;MNEALKMEGRLARLKREAGGLELRIRTDVTAVRDLLDPFADDPADLRAEDAAALAVELAGRVVRLRETRARLRAVARALGR
;
A
#
# COMPACT_ATOMS: atom_id res chain seq x y z
N MET A 1 -25.52 18.43 10.94
CA MET A 1 -24.69 17.20 11.02
C MET A 1 -23.41 17.54 11.79
N ASN A 2 -23.19 16.91 12.95
CA ASN A 2 -22.13 17.27 13.91
C ASN A 2 -20.72 17.05 13.30
N GLU A 3 -19.80 18.00 13.54
CA GLU A 3 -18.43 18.00 13.00
C GLU A 3 -17.62 16.77 13.45
N ALA A 4 -17.89 16.28 14.66
CA ALA A 4 -17.32 15.03 15.18
C ALA A 4 -17.71 13.81 14.31
N LEU A 5 -18.96 13.75 13.85
CA LEU A 5 -19.46 12.65 13.01
C LEU A 5 -18.77 12.64 11.62
N LYS A 6 -18.48 13.82 11.06
CA LYS A 6 -17.73 13.94 9.80
C LYS A 6 -16.30 13.43 9.96
N MET A 7 -15.64 13.77 11.07
CA MET A 7 -14.28 13.35 11.35
C MET A 7 -14.16 11.85 11.59
N GLU A 8 -15.12 11.24 12.28
CA GLU A 8 -15.22 9.77 12.43
C GLU A 8 -15.41 9.09 11.06
N GLY A 9 -16.29 9.62 10.20
CA GLY A 9 -16.47 9.11 8.84
C GLY A 9 -15.19 9.19 8.01
N ARG A 10 -14.45 10.30 8.12
CA ARG A 10 -13.14 10.48 7.48
C ARG A 10 -12.10 9.48 8.01
N LEU A 11 -12.07 9.27 9.32
CA LEU A 11 -11.17 8.30 9.96
C LEU A 11 -11.44 6.88 9.45
N ALA A 12 -12.70 6.47 9.39
CA ALA A 12 -13.10 5.16 8.87
C ALA A 12 -12.72 4.98 7.40
N ARG A 13 -12.89 6.02 6.56
CA ARG A 13 -12.48 6.00 5.16
C ARG A 13 -10.96 5.81 5.02
N LEU A 14 -10.16 6.59 5.76
CA LEU A 14 -8.70 6.49 5.72
C LEU A 14 -8.20 5.12 6.21
N LYS A 15 -8.84 4.54 7.23
CA LYS A 15 -8.56 3.17 7.69
C LYS A 15 -8.78 2.13 6.58
N ARG A 16 -9.93 2.18 5.90
CA ARG A 16 -10.23 1.28 4.78
C ARG A 16 -9.24 1.45 3.62
N GLU A 17 -8.91 2.69 3.29
CA GLU A 17 -7.95 3.00 2.23
C GLU A 17 -6.55 2.45 2.55
N ALA A 18 -6.07 2.68 3.77
CA ALA A 18 -4.79 2.14 4.24
C ALA A 18 -4.77 0.60 4.18
N GLY A 19 -5.83 -0.06 4.68
CA GLY A 19 -5.94 -1.52 4.63
C GLY A 19 -5.96 -2.06 3.19
N GLY A 20 -6.67 -1.40 2.27
CA GLY A 20 -6.68 -1.78 0.86
C GLY A 20 -5.32 -1.58 0.18
N LEU A 21 -4.57 -0.54 0.54
CA LEU A 21 -3.21 -0.33 0.05
C LEU A 21 -2.24 -1.39 0.60
N GLU A 22 -2.35 -1.75 1.88
CA GLU A 22 -1.53 -2.79 2.50
C GLU A 22 -1.71 -4.16 1.84
N LEU A 23 -2.96 -4.54 1.54
CA LEU A 23 -3.24 -5.80 0.84
C LEU A 23 -2.62 -5.82 -0.55
N ARG A 24 -2.79 -4.74 -1.33
CA ARG A 24 -2.19 -4.63 -2.68
C ARG A 24 -0.68 -4.69 -2.64
N ILE A 25 -0.06 -3.94 -1.71
CA ILE A 25 1.39 -3.96 -1.50
C ILE A 25 1.90 -5.38 -1.23
N ARG A 26 1.19 -6.16 -0.40
CA ARG A 26 1.57 -7.56 -0.14
C ARG A 26 1.48 -8.42 -1.40
N THR A 27 0.40 -8.28 -2.17
CA THR A 27 0.24 -8.99 -3.45
C THR A 27 1.35 -8.63 -4.44
N ASP A 28 1.66 -7.35 -4.59
CA ASP A 28 2.71 -6.88 -5.48
C ASP A 28 4.10 -7.40 -5.06
N VAL A 29 4.39 -7.46 -3.76
CA VAL A 29 5.65 -8.02 -3.25
C VAL A 29 5.77 -9.50 -3.60
N THR A 30 4.69 -10.27 -3.46
CA THR A 30 4.68 -11.68 -3.88
C THR A 30 4.90 -11.79 -5.39
N ALA A 31 4.18 -11.01 -6.19
CA ALA A 31 4.32 -11.02 -7.64
C ALA A 31 5.75 -10.65 -8.10
N VAL A 32 6.40 -9.65 -7.49
CA VAL A 32 7.81 -9.33 -7.79
C VAL A 32 8.74 -10.51 -7.49
N ARG A 33 8.50 -11.24 -6.39
CA ARG A 33 9.29 -12.42 -6.03
C ARG A 33 9.07 -13.57 -7.01
N ASP A 34 7.84 -13.78 -7.44
CA ASP A 34 7.50 -14.83 -8.40
C ASP A 34 8.12 -14.54 -9.78
N LEU A 35 8.21 -13.27 -10.18
CA LEU A 35 8.88 -12.85 -11.43
C LEU A 35 10.41 -12.99 -11.37
N LEU A 36 10.98 -13.02 -10.17
CA LEU A 36 12.41 -13.10 -9.88
C LEU A 36 12.72 -14.35 -9.05
N ASP A 37 12.12 -15.49 -9.39
CA ASP A 37 12.27 -16.72 -8.61
C ASP A 37 13.76 -17.13 -8.55
N PRO A 38 14.37 -17.14 -7.34
CA PRO A 38 15.78 -17.51 -7.20
C PRO A 38 16.04 -19.00 -7.52
N PHE A 39 15.00 -19.80 -7.68
CA PHE A 39 15.08 -21.22 -8.03
C PHE A 39 14.73 -21.50 -9.49
N ALA A 40 14.62 -20.48 -10.34
CA ALA A 40 14.44 -20.68 -11.77
C ALA A 40 15.60 -21.50 -12.37
N ASP A 41 15.28 -22.51 -13.17
CA ASP A 41 16.27 -23.40 -13.80
C ASP A 41 17.10 -22.69 -14.88
N ASP A 42 16.53 -21.70 -15.57
CA ASP A 42 17.18 -20.86 -16.58
C ASP A 42 17.06 -19.37 -16.22
N PRO A 43 18.16 -18.60 -16.12
CA PRO A 43 18.11 -17.14 -15.97
C PRO A 43 17.26 -16.40 -17.02
N ALA A 44 17.07 -16.97 -18.21
CA ALA A 44 16.20 -16.41 -19.25
C ALA A 44 14.71 -16.42 -18.86
N ASP A 45 14.29 -17.27 -17.92
CA ASP A 45 12.93 -17.31 -17.40
C ASP A 45 12.63 -16.17 -16.41
N LEU A 46 13.67 -15.47 -15.94
CA LEU A 46 13.52 -14.33 -15.06
C LEU A 46 12.92 -13.15 -15.83
N ARG A 47 11.75 -12.70 -15.39
CA ARG A 47 11.04 -11.57 -16.00
C ARG A 47 11.48 -10.25 -15.37
N ALA A 48 12.78 -9.97 -15.48
CA ALA A 48 13.44 -8.87 -14.76
C ALA A 48 12.87 -7.48 -15.11
N GLU A 49 12.54 -7.24 -16.38
CA GLU A 49 11.95 -5.97 -16.83
C GLU A 49 10.54 -5.76 -16.23
N ASP A 50 9.71 -6.80 -16.22
CA ASP A 50 8.38 -6.76 -15.62
C ASP A 50 8.47 -6.55 -14.10
N ALA A 51 9.42 -7.23 -13.45
CA ALA A 51 9.66 -7.08 -12.02
C ALA A 51 10.12 -5.66 -11.67
N ALA A 52 11.00 -5.06 -12.49
CA ALA A 52 11.44 -3.68 -12.32
C ALA A 52 10.29 -2.68 -12.48
N ALA A 53 9.45 -2.85 -13.51
CA ALA A 53 8.26 -2.02 -13.71
C ALA A 53 7.29 -2.12 -12.51
N LEU A 54 7.00 -3.34 -12.06
CA LEU A 54 6.13 -3.57 -10.91
C LEU A 54 6.71 -2.99 -9.61
N ALA A 55 8.02 -3.06 -9.42
CA ALA A 55 8.71 -2.48 -8.26
C ALA A 55 8.56 -0.95 -8.20
N VAL A 56 8.57 -0.26 -9.34
CA VAL A 56 8.31 1.20 -9.40
C VAL A 56 6.87 1.51 -8.97
N GLU A 57 5.89 0.75 -9.46
CA GLU A 57 4.50 0.94 -9.03
C GLU A 57 4.32 0.68 -7.52
N LEU A 58 4.93 -0.40 -7.03
CA LEU A 58 4.96 -0.77 -5.62
C LEU A 58 5.52 0.38 -4.76
N ALA A 59 6.63 0.99 -5.17
CA ALA A 59 7.19 2.15 -4.49
C ALA A 59 6.17 3.30 -4.39
N GLY A 60 5.46 3.59 -5.48
CA GLY A 60 4.36 4.57 -5.49
C GLY A 60 3.24 4.23 -4.50
N ARG A 61 2.84 2.96 -4.42
CA ARG A 61 1.82 2.50 -3.44
C ARG A 61 2.31 2.63 -2.00
N VAL A 62 3.59 2.33 -1.74
CA VAL A 62 4.21 2.50 -0.40
C VAL A 62 4.20 3.96 0.03
N VAL A 63 4.52 4.90 -0.87
CA VAL A 63 4.44 6.34 -0.60
C VAL A 63 3.01 6.73 -0.24
N ARG A 64 2.01 6.34 -1.05
CA ARG A 64 0.60 6.60 -0.77
C ARG A 64 0.16 6.04 0.58
N LEU A 65 0.56 4.81 0.92
CA LEU A 65 0.24 4.23 2.23
C LEU A 65 0.82 5.05 3.39
N ARG A 66 2.06 5.54 3.25
CA ARG A 66 2.70 6.40 4.27
C ARG A 66 1.92 7.70 4.45
N GLU A 67 1.52 8.34 3.36
CA GLU A 67 0.71 9.57 3.38
C GLU A 67 -0.66 9.32 4.03
N THR A 68 -1.36 8.26 3.63
CA THR A 68 -2.68 7.90 4.19
C THR A 68 -2.58 7.59 5.68
N ARG A 69 -1.53 6.90 6.13
CA ARG A 69 -1.26 6.67 7.56
C ARG A 69 -0.95 7.97 8.30
N ALA A 70 -0.22 8.91 7.70
CA ALA A 70 0.03 10.22 8.30
C ALA A 70 -1.27 11.02 8.48
N ARG A 71 -2.13 11.04 7.46
CA ARG A 71 -3.47 11.65 7.53
C ARG A 71 -4.35 10.99 8.58
N LEU A 72 -4.33 9.66 8.66
CA LEU A 72 -5.06 8.90 9.69
C LEU A 72 -4.62 9.31 11.09
N ARG A 73 -3.32 9.40 11.36
CA ARG A 73 -2.78 9.88 12.65
C ARG A 73 -3.16 11.33 12.95
N ALA A 74 -3.23 12.19 11.95
CA ALA A 74 -3.66 13.58 12.15
C ALA A 74 -5.16 13.65 12.54
N VAL A 75 -6.01 12.88 11.86
CA VAL A 75 -7.45 12.82 12.17
C VAL A 75 -7.71 12.16 13.52
N ALA A 76 -6.98 11.08 13.85
CA ALA A 76 -7.07 10.44 15.17
C ALA A 76 -6.74 11.44 16.30
N ARG A 77 -5.62 12.17 16.18
CA ARG A 77 -5.22 13.21 17.14
C ARG A 77 -6.28 14.31 17.30
N ALA A 78 -6.89 14.74 16.20
CA ALA A 78 -7.97 15.74 16.24
C ALA A 78 -9.24 15.25 16.96
N LEU A 79 -9.44 13.93 17.04
CA LEU A 79 -10.53 13.28 17.78
C LEU A 79 -10.13 12.92 19.22
N GLY A 80 -8.91 13.24 19.67
CA GLY A 80 -8.39 12.88 20.99
C GLY A 80 -7.98 11.40 21.11
N ARG A 81 -7.58 10.75 20.01
CA ARG A 81 -7.12 9.36 19.94
C ARG A 81 -5.70 9.23 19.40
#